data_AF-A0A7C1NNK1-F1
#
_entry.id   AF-A0A7C1NNK1-F1
#
_cell.length_a   1.000
_cell.length_b   1.000
_cell.length_c   1.000
_cell.angle_alpha   90.00
_cell.angle_beta   90.00
_cell.angle_gamma   90.00
#
_symmetry.space_group_name_H-M   'P 1'
#
loop_
_entity.id
_entity.type
_entity.pdbx_description
1 polymer ?
#
loop_
_entity_poly.entity_id
_entity_poly.type
_entity_poly.pdbx_seq_one_letter_code
_entity_poly.pdbx_strand_id
1 'polypeptide(L)'
;MIKPELLVPQINTVGLVAYYKLWFGLTSTAMVFDYSLGGFTGTPTGTDIAPAYPGFTCNGSDDFIDVGTGPTTVNTVLMWVKLTSIGSTEHILGLQTGIYLRIGLGVYTAVGFTGGTRILYINGIAAATAVTAETWHLVGVTDTVAKDASDFDIGRANPGAVQHMEGVVGDVFLFSRVLTTADVISVYSVTRWRYGV
;
A
#
# COMPACT_ATOMS: atom_id res chain seq x y z
N MET A 1 -29.49 16.29 -7.51
CA MET A 1 -28.34 16.18 -8.43
C MET A 1 -27.45 15.07 -7.90
N ILE A 2 -27.31 13.96 -8.61
CA ILE A 2 -26.35 12.91 -8.20
C ILE A 2 -24.96 13.43 -8.57
N LYS A 3 -24.08 13.47 -7.57
CA LYS A 3 -22.67 13.82 -7.73
C LYS A 3 -21.98 12.72 -8.56
N PRO A 4 -21.53 12.99 -9.80
CA PRO A 4 -20.97 11.97 -10.70
C PRO A 4 -19.79 11.21 -10.09
N GLU A 5 -19.03 11.85 -9.20
CA GLU A 5 -17.93 11.27 -8.44
C GLU A 5 -18.37 10.18 -7.45
N LEU A 6 -19.67 10.07 -7.13
CA LEU A 6 -20.24 9.01 -6.31
C LEU A 6 -20.73 7.80 -7.12
N LEU A 7 -20.71 7.87 -8.45
CA LEU A 7 -21.09 6.79 -9.35
C LEU A 7 -19.91 5.94 -9.83
N VAL A 8 -18.70 6.22 -9.35
CA VAL A 8 -17.53 5.40 -9.69
C VAL A 8 -17.67 4.01 -9.08
N PRO A 9 -17.34 2.94 -9.84
CA PRO A 9 -17.28 1.59 -9.31
C PRO A 9 -16.48 1.56 -8.01
N GLN A 10 -16.99 0.85 -7.01
CA GLN A 10 -16.30 0.63 -5.75
C GLN A 10 -15.59 -0.72 -5.81
N ILE A 11 -14.47 -0.82 -5.12
CA ILE A 11 -13.82 -2.10 -4.92
C ILE A 11 -14.72 -3.02 -4.08
N ASN A 12 -14.56 -4.33 -4.22
CA ASN A 12 -15.16 -5.28 -3.30
C ASN A 12 -14.60 -5.05 -1.89
N THR A 13 -15.47 -4.80 -0.91
CA THR A 13 -15.08 -4.54 0.49
C THR A 13 -15.18 -5.76 1.39
N VAL A 14 -15.56 -6.93 0.87
CA VAL A 14 -15.64 -8.17 1.66
C VAL A 14 -14.26 -8.54 2.20
N GLY A 15 -14.15 -8.53 3.53
CA GLY A 15 -12.91 -8.79 4.25
C GLY A 15 -11.92 -7.63 4.26
N LEU A 16 -12.30 -6.43 3.80
CA LEU A 16 -11.47 -5.22 3.90
C LEU A 16 -11.34 -4.82 5.37
N VAL A 17 -10.11 -4.70 5.87
CA VAL A 17 -9.82 -4.38 7.28
C VAL A 17 -9.09 -3.05 7.46
N ALA A 18 -8.42 -2.55 6.43
CA ALA A 18 -7.92 -1.18 6.40
C ALA A 18 -7.89 -0.64 4.97
N TYR A 19 -8.20 0.64 4.81
CA TYR A 19 -8.12 1.31 3.52
C TYR A 19 -7.71 2.77 3.67
N TYR A 20 -6.53 3.11 3.17
CA TYR A 20 -6.00 4.46 3.18
C TYR A 20 -6.19 5.09 1.80
N LYS A 21 -7.15 6.00 1.68
CA LYS A 21 -7.39 6.81 0.47
C LYS A 21 -6.49 8.02 0.46
N LEU A 22 -5.23 7.82 0.12
CA LEU A 22 -4.20 8.85 0.17
C LEU A 22 -4.45 10.04 -0.80
N TRP A 23 -5.42 9.93 -1.71
CA TRP A 23 -5.83 11.00 -2.63
C TRP A 23 -7.10 11.77 -2.21
N PHE A 24 -7.96 11.21 -1.36
CA PHE A 24 -9.32 11.73 -1.11
C PHE A 24 -9.58 12.19 0.32
N GLY A 25 -8.82 11.67 1.28
CA GLY A 25 -9.21 11.82 2.67
C GLY A 25 -8.87 13.14 3.32
N LEU A 26 -9.11 13.23 4.63
CA LEU A 26 -8.48 14.23 5.51
C LEU A 26 -6.96 13.99 5.49
N THR A 27 -6.31 14.22 4.34
CA THR A 27 -4.88 14.12 4.10
C THR A 27 -4.28 15.47 4.44
N SER A 28 -4.45 15.87 5.69
CA SER A 28 -3.65 16.93 6.26
C SER A 28 -2.28 16.35 6.63
N THR A 29 -1.28 17.20 6.81
CA THR A 29 0.02 16.80 7.37
C THR A 29 -0.10 16.15 8.77
N ALA A 30 -1.28 16.16 9.40
CA ALA A 30 -1.49 15.63 10.74
C ALA A 30 -2.13 14.24 10.80
N MET A 31 -2.79 13.76 9.74
CA MET A 31 -3.52 12.49 9.82
C MET A 31 -3.81 11.88 8.44
N VAL A 32 -3.92 10.55 8.39
CA VAL A 32 -4.44 9.77 7.27
C VAL A 32 -5.56 8.88 7.78
N PHE A 33 -6.76 9.05 7.22
CA PHE A 33 -7.96 8.33 7.68
C PHE A 33 -8.05 6.90 7.12
N ASP A 34 -8.47 5.96 7.96
CA ASP A 34 -8.84 4.59 7.56
C ASP A 34 -10.30 4.51 7.11
N TYR A 35 -10.49 4.40 5.80
CA TYR A 35 -11.79 4.31 5.12
C TYR A 35 -12.47 2.96 5.24
N SER A 36 -11.83 1.94 5.83
CA SER A 36 -12.53 0.69 6.18
C SER A 36 -13.46 0.88 7.38
N LEU A 37 -13.27 1.96 8.16
CA LEU A 37 -13.85 2.20 9.48
C LEU A 37 -13.32 1.25 10.57
N GLY A 38 -12.14 0.65 10.36
CA GLY A 38 -11.44 -0.19 11.33
C GLY A 38 -10.78 0.58 12.47
N GLY A 39 -10.62 1.91 12.31
CA GLY A 39 -10.07 2.80 13.34
C GLY A 39 -8.54 2.91 13.32
N PHE A 40 -7.89 2.37 12.29
CA PHE A 40 -6.44 2.36 12.14
C PHE A 40 -5.95 3.64 11.43
N THR A 41 -6.15 4.82 12.04
CA THR A 41 -5.70 6.08 11.42
C THR A 41 -4.18 6.23 11.48
N GLY A 42 -3.57 6.69 10.40
CA GLY A 42 -2.13 6.97 10.32
C GLY A 42 -1.76 8.42 10.60
N THR A 43 -0.49 8.65 10.90
CA THR A 43 0.13 9.96 11.10
C THR A 43 1.28 10.13 10.10
N PRO A 44 1.21 11.12 9.18
CA PRO A 44 2.36 11.48 8.35
C PRO A 44 3.54 11.86 9.25
N THR A 45 4.69 11.25 9.02
CA THR A 45 5.94 11.48 9.76
C THR A 45 7.07 11.71 8.76
N GLY A 46 8.00 12.61 9.09
CA GLY A 46 9.09 13.05 8.22
C GLY A 46 9.13 14.56 8.10
N THR A 47 10.16 15.09 7.42
CA THR A 47 10.32 16.54 7.24
C THR A 47 9.59 17.09 6.01
N ASP A 48 9.36 16.27 4.99
CA ASP A 48 8.91 16.71 3.66
C ASP A 48 7.67 15.96 3.14
N ILE A 49 7.08 15.09 3.96
CA ILE A 49 5.87 14.35 3.61
C ILE A 49 4.73 15.33 3.26
N ALA A 50 4.29 15.26 2.00
CA ALA A 50 3.31 16.19 1.45
C ALA A 50 2.23 15.43 0.67
N PRO A 51 0.95 15.85 0.79
CA PRO A 51 -0.09 15.36 -0.10
C PRO A 51 0.23 15.72 -1.56
N ALA A 52 0.15 14.74 -2.46
CA ALA A 52 0.38 14.89 -3.89
C ALA A 52 -0.59 14.00 -4.66
N TYR A 53 -1.63 14.57 -5.26
CA TYR A 53 -2.65 13.77 -5.94
C TYR A 53 -2.04 12.83 -7.00
N PRO A 54 -2.40 11.53 -7.03
CA PRO A 54 -3.36 10.82 -6.17
C PRO A 54 -2.72 10.07 -4.97
N GLY A 55 -2.04 10.77 -4.05
CA GLY A 55 -1.28 10.14 -2.96
C GLY A 55 -0.50 11.10 -2.03
N PHE A 56 0.60 10.60 -1.47
CA PHE A 56 1.61 11.36 -0.72
C PHE A 56 3.00 11.16 -1.31
N THR A 57 3.81 12.21 -1.34
CA THR A 57 5.23 12.13 -1.71
C THR A 57 6.08 11.73 -0.51
N CYS A 58 7.04 10.87 -0.76
CA CYS A 58 8.09 10.47 0.18
C CYS A 58 9.47 10.82 -0.42
N ASN A 59 10.34 11.44 0.38
CA ASN A 59 11.66 11.92 -0.01
C ASN A 59 12.79 10.86 -0.01
N GLY A 60 12.50 9.59 0.31
CA GLY A 60 13.51 8.53 0.40
C GLY A 60 14.39 8.55 1.65
N SER A 61 14.21 9.52 2.55
CA SER A 61 15.08 9.74 3.71
C SER A 61 14.41 9.43 5.03
N ASP A 62 13.23 9.99 5.29
CA ASP A 62 12.53 9.88 6.58
C ASP A 62 11.00 10.02 6.51
N ASP A 63 10.43 10.13 5.30
CA ASP A 63 8.99 10.27 5.10
C ASP A 63 8.26 8.91 5.11
N PHE A 64 7.25 8.78 5.96
CA PHE A 64 6.36 7.62 6.03
C PHE A 64 5.03 7.97 6.72
N ILE A 65 4.04 7.10 6.61
CA ILE A 65 2.80 7.17 7.41
C ILE A 65 2.91 6.12 8.51
N ASP A 66 2.90 6.60 9.76
CA ASP A 66 2.89 5.78 10.97
C ASP A 66 1.46 5.45 11.37
N VAL A 67 1.03 4.20 11.22
CA VAL A 67 -0.27 3.75 11.76
C VAL A 67 -0.12 3.18 13.16
N GLY A 68 1.09 2.76 13.55
CA GLY A 68 1.33 2.00 14.77
C GLY A 68 0.62 0.66 14.70
N THR A 69 -0.24 0.36 15.67
CA THR A 69 -0.96 -0.92 15.68
C THR A 69 -2.09 -0.95 14.64
N GLY A 70 -1.93 -1.78 13.61
CA GLY A 70 -2.92 -2.04 12.56
C GLY A 70 -3.80 -3.29 12.81
N PRO A 71 -4.46 -3.81 11.75
CA PRO A 71 -5.28 -5.03 11.85
C PRO A 71 -4.47 -6.28 12.21
N THR A 72 -5.01 -7.13 13.09
CA THR A 72 -4.34 -8.36 13.56
C THR A 72 -4.48 -9.57 12.63
N THR A 73 -5.23 -9.44 11.53
CA THR A 73 -5.46 -10.51 10.56
C THR A 73 -5.43 -9.94 9.16
N VAL A 74 -4.26 -10.03 8.53
CA VAL A 74 -4.00 -9.54 7.17
C VAL A 74 -3.51 -10.68 6.29
N ASN A 75 -4.31 -11.06 5.31
CA ASN A 75 -3.96 -12.07 4.30
C ASN A 75 -3.63 -11.45 2.95
N THR A 76 -4.12 -10.25 2.67
CA THR A 76 -3.82 -9.56 1.41
C THR A 76 -3.45 -8.11 1.70
N VAL A 77 -2.40 -7.62 1.05
CA VAL A 77 -2.01 -6.22 0.99
C VAL A 77 -1.94 -5.81 -0.47
N LEU A 78 -2.61 -4.74 -0.86
CA LEU A 78 -2.48 -4.11 -2.18
C LEU A 78 -2.15 -2.63 -1.98
N MET A 79 -1.28 -2.06 -2.81
CA MET A 79 -0.98 -0.63 -2.77
C MET A 79 -0.60 -0.07 -4.13
N TRP A 80 -0.99 1.17 -4.39
CA TRP A 80 -0.48 1.93 -5.54
C TRP A 80 0.82 2.62 -5.17
N VAL A 81 1.85 2.46 -6.01
CA VAL A 81 3.15 3.12 -5.84
C VAL A 81 3.66 3.63 -7.17
N LYS A 82 4.36 4.77 -7.13
CA LYS A 82 5.17 5.30 -8.22
C LYS A 82 6.53 5.68 -7.65
N LEU A 83 7.58 4.92 -7.98
CA LEU A 83 8.94 5.22 -7.51
C LEU A 83 9.62 6.25 -8.40
N THR A 84 10.42 7.13 -7.82
CA THR A 84 11.28 8.08 -8.58
C THR A 84 12.43 7.35 -9.26
N SER A 85 12.96 6.32 -8.60
CA SER A 85 14.09 5.51 -9.05
C SER A 85 13.88 4.04 -8.71
N ILE A 86 14.54 3.16 -9.46
CA ILE A 86 14.65 1.72 -9.15
C ILE A 86 16.11 1.31 -8.93
N GLY A 87 17.04 2.26 -8.83
CA GLY A 87 18.48 1.99 -8.63
C GLY A 87 18.84 1.58 -7.20
N SER A 88 17.97 1.86 -6.24
CA SER A 88 18.11 1.57 -4.81
C SER A 88 17.08 0.56 -4.33
N THR A 89 17.13 0.22 -3.04
CA THR A 89 16.09 -0.57 -2.37
C THR A 89 15.17 0.36 -1.62
N GLU A 90 13.90 0.35 -2.00
CA GLU A 90 12.81 1.14 -1.46
C GLU A 90 11.93 0.23 -0.60
N HIS A 91 11.77 0.52 0.70
CA HIS A 91 10.79 -0.17 1.54
C HIS A 91 9.49 0.60 1.48
N ILE A 92 8.44 -0.05 0.99
CA ILE A 92 7.19 0.64 0.65
C ILE A 92 6.11 0.43 1.71
N LEU A 93 6.21 -0.64 2.51
CA LEU A 93 5.23 -0.97 3.54
C LEU A 93 5.80 -1.97 4.55
N GLY A 94 5.58 -1.72 5.83
CA GLY A 94 5.93 -2.60 6.94
C GLY A 94 4.67 -3.03 7.68
N LEU A 95 4.52 -4.31 8.01
CA LEU A 95 3.41 -4.80 8.84
C LEU A 95 3.83 -4.97 10.30
N GLN A 96 5.07 -5.43 10.49
CA GLN A 96 5.71 -5.57 11.78
C GLN A 96 7.21 -5.81 11.56
N THR A 97 7.98 -5.84 12.64
CA THR A 97 9.41 -6.19 12.58
C THR A 97 9.63 -7.49 11.80
N GLY A 98 10.41 -7.40 10.72
CA GLY A 98 10.76 -8.53 9.85
C GLY A 98 9.70 -8.93 8.81
N ILE A 99 8.51 -8.31 8.78
CA ILE A 99 7.46 -8.55 7.79
C ILE A 99 7.16 -7.25 7.04
N TYR A 100 7.65 -7.16 5.80
CA TYR A 100 7.58 -5.93 5.01
C TYR A 100 7.61 -6.21 3.50
N LEU A 101 7.31 -5.18 2.73
CA LEU A 101 7.30 -5.13 1.28
C LEU A 101 8.34 -4.14 0.80
N ARG A 102 9.11 -4.51 -0.22
CA ARG A 102 10.14 -3.66 -0.81
C ARG A 102 10.21 -3.81 -2.31
N ILE A 103 10.82 -2.83 -2.96
CA ILE A 103 11.21 -2.88 -4.37
C ILE A 103 12.70 -2.55 -4.42
N GLY A 104 13.50 -3.44 -4.98
CA GLY A 104 14.93 -3.20 -5.18
C GLY A 104 15.35 -3.61 -6.56
N LEU A 105 16.10 -2.76 -7.27
CA LEU A 105 16.55 -3.03 -8.65
C LEU A 105 15.39 -3.39 -9.59
N GLY A 106 14.23 -2.75 -9.41
CA GLY A 106 13.02 -3.00 -10.19
C GLY A 106 12.29 -4.31 -9.85
N VAL A 107 12.64 -4.97 -8.74
CA VAL A 107 12.02 -6.24 -8.31
C VAL A 107 11.25 -6.06 -7.01
N TYR A 108 9.93 -6.22 -7.10
CA TYR A 108 9.02 -6.26 -5.96
C TYR A 108 9.19 -7.57 -5.16
N THR A 109 9.36 -7.44 -3.85
CA THR A 109 9.64 -8.53 -2.93
C THR A 109 8.82 -8.37 -1.65
N ALA A 110 8.25 -9.48 -1.19
CA ALA A 110 7.72 -9.59 0.18
C ALA A 110 8.74 -10.33 1.07
N VAL A 111 9.02 -9.81 2.26
CA VAL A 111 9.96 -10.37 3.24
C VAL A 111 9.20 -10.78 4.50
N GLY A 112 9.57 -11.91 5.11
CA GLY A 112 8.91 -12.41 6.33
C GLY A 112 7.58 -13.14 6.13
N PHE A 113 7.01 -13.09 4.92
CA PHE A 113 5.81 -13.85 4.55
C PHE A 113 6.13 -15.35 4.37
N THR A 114 6.27 -16.05 5.48
CA THR A 114 6.58 -17.49 5.58
C THR A 114 5.38 -18.27 6.13
N GLY A 115 5.40 -19.61 5.97
CA GLY A 115 4.42 -20.53 6.54
C GLY A 115 3.16 -20.78 5.70
N GLY A 116 2.91 -20.00 4.64
CA GLY A 116 1.75 -20.15 3.76
C GLY A 116 2.09 -20.14 2.26
N THR A 117 1.06 -20.22 1.42
CA THR A 117 1.17 -20.02 -0.02
C THR A 117 1.04 -18.54 -0.34
N ARG A 118 2.15 -17.95 -0.77
CA ARG A 118 2.24 -16.53 -1.10
C ARG A 118 2.22 -16.29 -2.60
N ILE A 119 1.42 -15.31 -3.05
CA ILE A 119 1.41 -14.85 -4.44
C ILE A 119 1.63 -13.33 -4.47
N LEU A 120 2.61 -12.89 -5.26
CA LEU A 120 2.86 -11.48 -5.56
C LEU A 120 2.05 -11.07 -6.80
N TYR A 121 1.65 -9.80 -6.83
CA TYR A 121 0.86 -9.21 -7.91
C TYR A 121 1.47 -7.88 -8.33
N ILE A 122 1.53 -7.64 -9.64
CA ILE A 122 1.78 -6.32 -10.23
C ILE A 122 0.65 -6.06 -11.24
N ASN A 123 -0.07 -4.95 -11.08
CA ASN A 123 -1.15 -4.52 -11.98
C ASN A 123 -2.22 -5.60 -12.23
N GLY A 124 -2.54 -6.38 -11.19
CA GLY A 124 -3.49 -7.49 -11.26
C GLY A 124 -2.92 -8.81 -11.80
N ILE A 125 -1.66 -8.84 -12.24
CA ILE A 125 -1.01 -10.03 -12.80
C ILE A 125 -0.34 -10.83 -11.67
N ALA A 126 -0.78 -12.07 -11.46
CA ALA A 126 -0.21 -12.99 -10.48
C ALA A 126 1.23 -13.40 -10.85
N ALA A 127 2.06 -13.62 -9.82
CA ALA A 127 3.47 -13.99 -9.92
C ALA A 127 4.36 -12.98 -10.68
N ALA A 128 3.86 -11.78 -10.98
CA ALA A 128 4.66 -10.70 -11.51
C ALA A 128 5.45 -10.01 -10.39
N THR A 129 6.67 -9.57 -10.71
CA THR A 129 7.56 -8.87 -9.76
C THR A 129 8.25 -7.64 -10.34
N ALA A 130 8.21 -7.45 -11.66
CA ALA A 130 8.90 -6.33 -12.31
C ALA A 130 8.15 -5.01 -12.09
N VAL A 131 8.89 -3.99 -11.67
CA VAL A 131 8.44 -2.61 -11.46
C VAL A 131 9.39 -1.68 -12.20
N THR A 132 8.84 -0.64 -12.80
CA THR A 132 9.60 0.42 -13.48
C THR A 132 9.53 1.73 -12.70
N ALA A 133 10.59 2.53 -12.78
CA ALA A 133 10.57 3.90 -12.25
C ALA A 133 9.59 4.77 -13.04
N GLU A 134 9.16 5.86 -12.41
CA GLU A 134 8.32 6.91 -13.00
C GLU A 134 6.97 6.43 -13.57
N THR A 135 6.52 5.24 -13.17
CA THR A 135 5.23 4.68 -13.59
C THR A 135 4.46 4.17 -12.38
N TRP A 136 3.14 4.36 -12.39
CA TRP A 136 2.26 3.82 -11.35
C TRP A 136 2.11 2.30 -11.50
N HIS A 137 2.27 1.59 -10.39
CA HIS A 137 1.99 0.17 -10.29
C HIS A 137 1.09 -0.11 -9.09
N LEU A 138 0.05 -0.94 -9.29
CA LEU A 138 -0.61 -1.61 -8.17
C LEU A 138 0.23 -2.83 -7.82
N VAL A 139 0.96 -2.78 -6.71
CA VAL A 139 1.71 -3.92 -6.19
C VAL A 139 0.91 -4.60 -5.08
N GLY A 140 1.10 -5.90 -4.91
CA GLY A 140 0.34 -6.61 -3.89
C GLY A 140 0.85 -7.98 -3.54
N VAL A 141 0.50 -8.44 -2.34
CA VAL A 141 0.80 -9.79 -1.86
C VAL A 141 -0.45 -10.40 -1.27
N THR A 142 -0.66 -11.68 -1.56
CA THR A 142 -1.60 -12.54 -0.83
C THR A 142 -0.81 -13.64 -0.12
N ASP A 143 -1.29 -14.09 1.04
CA ASP A 143 -0.72 -15.22 1.79
C ASP A 143 -1.85 -15.99 2.49
N THR A 144 -1.83 -17.32 2.42
CA THR A 144 -2.80 -18.18 3.13
C THR A 144 -2.64 -18.13 4.64
N VAL A 145 -1.48 -17.70 5.15
CA VAL A 145 -1.25 -17.45 6.58
C VAL A 145 -1.34 -15.96 6.85
N ALA A 146 -2.33 -15.58 7.66
CA ALA A 146 -2.55 -14.20 8.06
C ALA A 146 -1.34 -13.64 8.83
N LYS A 147 -1.05 -12.37 8.62
CA LYS A 147 -0.05 -11.59 9.35
C LYS A 147 -0.73 -10.65 10.31
N ASP A 148 -0.08 -10.43 11.44
CA ASP A 148 -0.43 -9.37 12.38
C ASP A 148 0.28 -8.09 11.94
N ALA A 149 -0.47 -7.00 11.76
CA ALA A 149 0.07 -5.71 11.43
C ALA A 149 0.34 -4.91 12.72
N SER A 150 1.09 -5.51 13.65
CA SER A 150 1.29 -4.98 15.01
C SER A 150 2.07 -3.65 15.04
N ASP A 151 2.76 -3.33 13.95
CA ASP A 151 3.59 -2.14 13.79
C ASP A 151 3.60 -1.76 12.29
N PHE A 152 2.47 -1.20 11.86
CA PHE A 152 2.10 -0.95 10.48
C PHE A 152 2.56 0.44 10.02
N ASP A 153 3.41 0.44 8.99
CA ASP A 153 3.95 1.64 8.37
C ASP A 153 3.77 1.62 6.85
N ILE A 154 3.55 2.78 6.25
CA ILE A 154 3.52 2.96 4.80
C ILE A 154 4.68 3.88 4.41
N GLY A 155 5.58 3.43 3.54
CA GLY A 155 6.79 4.16 3.13
C GLY A 155 8.08 3.76 3.86
N ARG A 156 8.03 2.77 4.77
CA ARG A 156 9.20 2.14 5.41
C ARG A 156 8.92 0.69 5.82
N ALA A 157 9.95 -0.03 6.28
CA ALA A 157 9.82 -1.45 6.68
C ALA A 157 9.33 -1.67 8.13
N ASN A 158 9.72 -0.80 9.06
CA ASN A 158 9.39 -0.81 10.48
C ASN A 158 10.03 0.43 11.16
N PRO A 159 9.69 0.74 12.42
CA PRO A 159 10.36 1.77 13.20
C PRO A 159 11.87 1.56 13.28
N GLY A 160 12.62 2.64 13.08
CA GLY A 160 14.09 2.61 13.04
C GLY A 160 14.70 2.07 11.74
N ALA A 161 13.89 1.78 10.72
CA ALA A 161 14.42 1.51 9.38
C ALA A 161 15.23 2.70 8.86
N VAL A 162 16.40 2.41 8.28
CA VAL A 162 17.29 3.43 7.68
C VAL A 162 16.98 3.69 6.20
N GLN A 163 16.11 2.88 5.60
CA GLN A 163 15.73 2.97 4.20
C GLN A 163 14.24 3.25 4.11
N HIS A 164 13.89 4.31 3.41
CA HIS A 164 12.53 4.79 3.18
C HIS A 164 12.23 4.77 1.69
N MET A 165 10.96 4.88 1.32
CA MET A 165 10.54 4.98 -0.07
C MET A 165 10.82 6.39 -0.63
N GLU A 166 11.39 6.47 -1.82
CA GLU A 166 11.43 7.68 -2.66
C GLU A 166 10.38 7.59 -3.78
N GLY A 167 9.41 8.48 -3.77
CA GLY A 167 8.35 8.54 -4.80
C GLY A 167 7.00 8.94 -4.26
N VAL A 168 5.93 8.37 -4.82
CA VAL A 168 4.54 8.66 -4.45
C VAL A 168 3.80 7.38 -4.08
N VAL A 169 3.16 7.37 -2.92
CA VAL A 169 2.27 6.29 -2.46
C VAL A 169 0.82 6.70 -2.59
N GLY A 170 0.02 5.84 -3.22
CA GLY A 170 -1.41 6.03 -3.46
C GLY A 170 -2.28 5.21 -2.51
N ASP A 171 -3.43 4.74 -2.99
CA ASP A 171 -4.34 3.91 -2.20
C ASP A 171 -3.64 2.66 -1.63
N VAL A 172 -3.87 2.36 -0.34
CA VAL A 172 -3.37 1.15 0.35
C VAL A 172 -4.55 0.36 0.92
N PHE A 173 -4.62 -0.94 0.64
CA PHE A 173 -5.71 -1.83 1.02
C PHE A 173 -5.19 -3.06 1.77
N LEU A 174 -5.79 -3.38 2.91
CA LEU A 174 -5.53 -4.61 3.66
C LEU A 174 -6.83 -5.42 3.75
N PHE A 175 -6.73 -6.73 3.50
CA PHE A 175 -7.86 -7.67 3.64
C PHE A 175 -7.52 -8.83 4.57
N SER A 176 -8.50 -9.24 5.39
CA SER A 176 -8.44 -10.42 6.27
C SER A 176 -8.74 -11.74 5.57
N ARG A 177 -8.76 -11.73 4.23
CA ARG A 177 -8.94 -12.91 3.39
C ARG A 177 -7.91 -12.94 2.29
N VAL A 178 -7.64 -14.13 1.78
CA VAL A 178 -6.88 -14.32 0.55
C VAL A 178 -7.76 -13.83 -0.60
N LEU A 179 -7.36 -12.74 -1.26
CA LEU A 179 -8.00 -12.32 -2.49
C LEU A 179 -7.66 -13.30 -3.61
N THR A 180 -8.64 -13.63 -4.43
CA THR A 180 -8.40 -14.38 -5.66
C THR A 180 -7.74 -13.48 -6.71
N THR A 181 -7.11 -14.06 -7.73
CA THR A 181 -6.60 -13.28 -8.87
C THR A 181 -7.69 -12.40 -9.51
N ALA A 182 -8.93 -12.88 -9.58
CA ALA A 182 -10.06 -12.10 -10.08
C ALA A 182 -10.40 -10.90 -9.18
N ASP A 183 -10.34 -11.08 -7.85
CA ASP A 183 -10.51 -9.97 -6.90
C ASP A 183 -9.41 -8.91 -7.10
N VAL A 184 -8.13 -9.31 -7.24
CA VAL A 184 -7.02 -8.37 -7.44
C VAL A 184 -7.15 -7.63 -8.78
N ILE A 185 -7.51 -8.33 -9.86
CA ILE A 185 -7.82 -7.70 -11.17
C ILE A 185 -8.96 -6.70 -11.03
N SER A 186 -10.00 -7.02 -10.25
CA SER A 186 -11.10 -6.10 -9.99
C SER A 186 -10.63 -4.84 -9.27
N VAL A 187 -9.83 -4.96 -8.21
CA VAL A 187 -9.24 -3.81 -7.51
C VAL A 187 -8.42 -2.93 -8.45
N TYR A 188 -7.53 -3.53 -9.24
CA TYR A 188 -6.76 -2.80 -10.26
C TYR A 188 -7.66 -2.06 -11.25
N SER A 189 -8.62 -2.77 -11.85
CA SER A 189 -9.51 -2.21 -12.89
C SER A 189 -10.37 -1.06 -12.38
N VAL A 190 -10.83 -1.14 -11.13
CA VAL A 190 -11.69 -0.13 -10.51
C VAL A 190 -10.91 1.12 -10.08
N THR A 191 -9.61 0.98 -9.76
CA THR A 191 -8.82 2.07 -9.17
C THR A 191 -7.87 2.75 -10.16
N ARG A 192 -7.42 2.05 -11.22
CA ARG A 192 -6.41 2.53 -12.19
C ARG A 192 -6.68 3.89 -12.81
N TRP A 193 -7.95 4.27 -12.99
CA TRP A 193 -8.33 5.55 -13.62
C TRP A 193 -7.77 6.77 -12.88
N ARG A 194 -7.49 6.67 -11.57
CA ARG A 194 -6.88 7.75 -10.78
C ARG A 194 -5.39 7.93 -11.07
N TYR A 195 -4.74 6.86 -11.48
CA TYR A 195 -3.29 6.75 -11.59
C TYR A 195 -2.78 6.89 -13.02
N GLY A 196 -3.67 7.19 -13.98
CA GLY A 196 -3.30 7.46 -15.38
C GLY A 196 -2.80 6.23 -16.14
N VAL A 197 -3.23 5.03 -15.74
CA VAL A 197 -2.86 3.74 -16.37
C VAL A 197 -4.06 2.95 -16.87
#